data_AF-A0A2S7K2V4-F1
#
_entry.id   AF-A0A2S7K2V4-F1
#
_cell.length_a   1.000
_cell.length_b   1.000
_cell.length_c   1.000
_cell.angle_alpha   90.00
_cell.angle_beta   90.00
_cell.angle_gamma   90.00
#
_symmetry.space_group_name_H-M   'P 1'
#
loop_
_entity.id
_entity.type
_entity.pdbx_description
1 polymer ?
#
loop_
_entity_poly.entity_id
_entity_poly.type
_entity_poly.pdbx_seq_one_letter_code
_entity_poly.pdbx_strand_id
1 'polypeptide(L)'
;MFPNPKPVVDAVAKLGGLPGFLFSNPIIAGFFCMIMLPVFGAVAALFFSFVEPGVGGVELFEGARAGAMVAVMLGAVIYSAIFISTLFLPEERTARLQFALGGAIGLGVLVGLDVVVADAARAWLVGN
;
A
#
# COMPACT_ATOMS: atom_id res chain seq x y z
N MET A 1 28.56 11.25 25.45
CA MET A 1 27.32 10.79 26.10
C MET A 1 26.32 10.46 25.00
N PHE A 2 25.98 9.19 24.82
CA PHE A 2 24.91 8.82 23.90
C PHE A 2 23.57 9.35 24.44
N PRO A 3 22.71 9.95 23.62
CA PRO A 3 21.41 10.44 24.08
C PRO A 3 20.63 9.29 24.70
N ASN A 4 20.07 9.55 25.89
CA ASN A 4 19.27 8.59 26.65
C ASN A 4 18.19 8.00 25.71
N PRO A 5 18.18 6.69 25.43
CA PRO A 5 17.26 6.09 24.45
C PRO A 5 15.82 6.01 24.96
N LYS A 6 15.57 6.33 26.25
CA LYS A 6 14.24 6.28 26.87
C LYS A 6 13.13 6.98 26.07
N PRO A 7 13.29 8.19 25.50
CA PRO A 7 12.20 8.82 24.76
C PRO A 7 11.82 8.06 23.48
N VAL A 8 12.80 7.41 22.83
CA VAL A 8 12.56 6.58 21.64
C VAL A 8 11.89 5.27 22.04
N VAL A 9 12.37 4.64 23.12
CA VAL A 9 11.76 3.41 23.66
C VAL A 9 10.34 3.67 24.18
N ASP A 10 10.10 4.80 24.84
CA ASP A 10 8.80 5.22 25.33
C ASP A 10 7.85 5.63 24.20
N ALA A 11 8.38 6.19 23.10
CA ALA A 11 7.60 6.45 21.88
C ALA A 11 7.19 5.15 21.18
N VAL A 12 8.08 4.15 21.13
CA VAL A 12 7.79 2.81 20.60
C VAL A 12 6.83 2.04 21.52
N ALA A 13 6.93 2.22 22.84
CA ALA A 13 6.02 1.60 23.81
C ALA A 13 4.64 2.27 23.89
N LYS A 14 4.54 3.58 23.55
CA LYS A 14 3.28 4.33 23.45
C LYS A 14 2.61 4.25 22.08
N LEU A 15 3.28 3.70 21.07
CA LEU A 15 2.60 3.12 19.91
C LEU A 15 1.87 1.85 20.37
N GLY A 16 0.89 2.03 21.26
CA GLY A 16 -0.19 1.06 21.43
C GLY A 16 -0.70 0.73 20.03
N GLY A 17 -0.95 -0.56 19.78
CA GLY A 17 -1.13 -1.09 18.43
C GLY A 17 -1.87 -0.10 17.53
N LEU A 18 -1.23 0.28 16.42
CA LEU A 18 -1.88 0.94 15.28
C LEU A 18 -3.34 0.49 15.23
N PRO A 19 -4.31 1.41 15.07
CA PRO A 19 -5.67 1.30 15.60
C PRO A 19 -6.08 -0.16 15.75
N GLY A 20 -5.96 -0.74 16.95
CA GLY A 20 -5.98 -2.21 17.13
C GLY A 20 -7.20 -2.91 16.50
N PHE A 21 -8.28 -2.17 16.30
CA PHE A 21 -9.43 -2.53 15.49
C PHE A 21 -9.09 -2.97 14.04
N LEU A 22 -8.24 -2.23 13.31
CA LEU A 22 -7.86 -2.53 11.92
C LEU A 22 -7.07 -3.83 11.77
N PHE A 23 -6.36 -4.26 12.82
CA PHE A 23 -5.56 -5.49 12.83
C PHE A 23 -6.22 -6.64 13.60
N SER A 24 -7.32 -6.37 14.33
CA SER A 24 -8.14 -7.41 14.98
C SER A 24 -9.00 -8.20 13.99
N ASN A 25 -9.33 -7.59 12.84
CA ASN A 25 -10.05 -8.24 11.75
C ASN A 25 -9.07 -8.48 10.59
N PRO A 26 -8.67 -9.72 10.30
CA PRO A 26 -7.72 -10.02 9.25
C PRO A 26 -8.17 -9.54 7.86
N ILE A 27 -9.48 -9.49 7.59
CA ILE A 27 -10.02 -8.99 6.32
C ILE A 27 -9.74 -7.49 6.18
N ILE A 28 -9.98 -6.71 7.23
CA ILE A 28 -9.74 -5.26 7.20
C ILE A 28 -8.25 -4.98 7.09
N ALA A 29 -7.41 -5.74 7.79
CA ALA A 29 -5.96 -5.64 7.69
C ALA A 29 -5.46 -5.90 6.26
N GLY A 30 -5.96 -6.96 5.61
CA GLY A 30 -5.63 -7.27 4.22
C GLY A 30 -6.11 -6.19 3.25
N PHE A 31 -7.34 -5.71 3.42
CA PHE A 31 -7.86 -4.61 2.61
C PHE A 31 -6.97 -3.37 2.73
N PHE A 32 -6.67 -2.95 3.96
CA PHE A 32 -5.88 -1.75 4.21
C PHE A 32 -4.44 -1.87 3.69
N CYS A 33 -3.79 -3.03 3.89
CA CYS A 33 -2.47 -3.29 3.32
C CYS A 33 -2.47 -3.14 1.80
N MET A 34 -3.50 -3.65 1.11
CA MET A 34 -3.59 -3.53 -0.34
C MET A 34 -3.79 -2.07 -0.79
N ILE A 35 -4.62 -1.29 -0.09
CA ILE A 35 -4.83 0.14 -0.40
C ILE A 35 -3.57 0.98 -0.15
N MET A 36 -2.80 0.68 0.88
CA MET A 36 -1.60 1.47 1.21
C MET A 36 -0.41 1.22 0.27
N LEU A 37 -0.33 0.04 -0.36
CA LEU A 37 0.73 -0.29 -1.32
C LEU A 37 0.89 0.74 -2.45
N PRO A 38 -0.16 1.08 -3.23
CA PRO A 38 -0.03 2.09 -4.29
C PRO A 38 0.30 3.48 -3.74
N VAL A 39 -0.15 3.83 -2.53
CA VAL A 39 0.18 5.11 -1.89
C VAL A 39 1.69 5.20 -1.62
N PHE A 40 2.26 4.17 -0.99
CA PHE A 40 3.70 4.13 -0.75
C PHE A 40 4.51 4.04 -2.05
N GLY A 41 4.05 3.27 -3.04
CA GLY A 41 4.66 3.20 -4.37
C GLY A 41 4.69 4.53 -5.09
N ALA A 42 3.57 5.26 -5.10
CA ALA A 42 3.46 6.59 -5.69
C ALA A 42 4.36 7.61 -4.99
N VAL A 43 4.35 7.63 -3.64
CA VAL A 43 5.19 8.55 -2.86
C VAL A 43 6.68 8.25 -3.07
N ALA A 44 7.07 6.97 -3.12
CA ALA A 44 8.44 6.58 -3.41
C ALA A 44 8.87 7.04 -4.80
N ALA A 45 8.05 6.80 -5.83
CA ALA A 45 8.33 7.25 -7.18
C ALA A 45 8.47 8.78 -7.26
N LEU A 46 7.52 9.52 -6.67
CA LEU A 46 7.59 10.98 -6.59
C LEU A 46 8.87 11.47 -5.90
N PHE A 47 9.26 10.85 -4.78
CA PHE A 47 10.49 11.20 -4.07
C PHE A 47 11.73 11.08 -4.95
N PHE A 48 11.82 10.04 -5.79
CA PHE A 48 12.91 9.89 -6.75
C PHE A 48 12.78 10.82 -7.96
N SER A 49 11.56 11.19 -8.38
CA SER A 49 11.32 12.15 -9.47
C SER A 49 11.67 13.59 -9.10
N PHE A 50 11.53 14.00 -7.83
CA PHE A 50 11.93 15.34 -7.37
C PHE A 50 13.45 15.59 -7.39
N VAL A 51 14.26 14.56 -7.68
CA VAL A 51 15.72 14.69 -7.82
C VAL A 51 16.10 15.27 -9.19
N GLU A 52 15.22 15.19 -10.19
CA GLU A 52 15.47 15.74 -11.52
C GLU A 52 14.86 17.15 -11.67
N PRO A 53 15.67 18.19 -11.87
CA PRO A 53 15.15 19.53 -12.12
C PRO A 53 14.51 19.61 -13.51
N GLY A 54 13.26 20.08 -13.58
CA GLY A 54 12.56 20.38 -14.83
C GLY A 54 11.37 19.47 -15.19
N VAL A 55 11.03 18.50 -14.35
CA VAL A 55 9.92 17.56 -14.58
C VAL A 55 8.56 18.27 -14.42
N GLY A 56 7.71 18.20 -15.44
CA GLY A 56 6.39 18.83 -15.47
C GLY A 56 5.32 18.03 -14.70
N GLY A 57 4.14 18.64 -14.49
CA GLY A 57 3.04 18.01 -13.73
C GLY A 57 2.53 16.68 -14.31
N VAL A 58 2.52 16.54 -15.65
CA VAL A 58 2.10 15.30 -16.33
C VAL A 58 3.12 14.18 -16.13
N GLU A 59 4.41 14.49 -16.20
CA GLU A 59 5.49 13.52 -16.01
C GLU A 59 5.58 13.03 -14.56
N LEU A 60 5.36 13.92 -13.59
CA LEU A 60 5.23 13.57 -12.17
C LEU A 60 4.04 12.65 -11.92
N PHE A 61 2.90 12.91 -12.57
CA PHE A 61 1.70 12.08 -12.44
C PHE A 61 1.91 10.68 -13.02
N GLU A 62 2.46 10.57 -14.23
CA GLU A 62 2.73 9.27 -14.85
C GLU A 62 3.81 8.49 -14.07
N GLY A 63 4.83 9.18 -13.53
CA GLY A 63 5.83 8.58 -12.63
C GLY A 63 5.20 8.03 -11.34
N ALA A 64 4.34 8.81 -10.68
CA ALA A 64 3.59 8.37 -9.51
C ALA A 64 2.70 7.16 -9.81
N ARG A 65 2.00 7.18 -10.95
CA ARG A 65 1.15 6.07 -11.40
C ARG A 65 1.95 4.81 -11.66
N ALA A 66 3.12 4.92 -12.32
CA ALA A 66 4.02 3.80 -12.54
C ALA A 66 4.51 3.22 -11.20
N GLY A 67 4.91 4.07 -10.25
CA GLY A 67 5.28 3.65 -8.90
C GLY A 67 4.17 2.90 -8.17
N ALA A 68 2.94 3.41 -8.24
CA ALA A 68 1.76 2.75 -7.69
C ALA A 68 1.51 1.38 -8.33
N MET A 69 1.60 1.27 -9.65
CA MET A 69 1.43 0.00 -10.38
C MET A 69 2.45 -1.05 -9.96
N VAL A 70 3.74 -0.68 -9.88
CA VAL A 70 4.81 -1.60 -9.45
C VAL A 70 4.56 -2.09 -8.02
N ALA A 71 4.15 -1.20 -7.11
CA ALA A 71 3.85 -1.58 -5.73
C ALA A 71 2.64 -2.52 -5.63
N VAL A 72 1.59 -2.31 -6.43
CA VAL A 72 0.44 -3.22 -6.50
C VAL A 72 0.83 -4.59 -7.06
N MET A 73 1.66 -4.65 -8.11
CA MET A 73 2.17 -5.91 -8.65
C MET A 73 2.98 -6.70 -7.61
N LEU A 74 3.88 -6.03 -6.89
CA LEU A 74 4.63 -6.64 -5.80
C LEU A 74 3.70 -7.13 -4.69
N GLY A 75 2.68 -6.33 -4.36
CA GLY A 75 1.58 -6.73 -3.48
C GLY A 75 0.92 -8.03 -3.91
N ALA A 76 0.49 -8.13 -5.16
CA ALA A 76 -0.15 -9.33 -5.69
C ALA A 76 0.71 -10.59 -5.54
N VAL A 77 2.03 -10.48 -5.74
CA VAL A 77 2.98 -11.57 -5.50
C VAL A 77 3.02 -11.96 -4.02
N ILE A 78 3.12 -10.99 -3.12
CA ILE A 78 3.15 -11.23 -1.66
C ILE A 78 1.84 -11.87 -1.17
N TYR A 79 0.69 -11.36 -1.60
CA TYR A 79 -0.62 -11.92 -1.27
C TYR A 79 -0.79 -13.35 -1.80
N SER A 80 -0.29 -13.63 -3.00
CA SER A 80 -0.28 -14.98 -3.56
C SER A 80 0.58 -15.93 -2.70
N ALA A 81 1.76 -15.47 -2.25
CA ALA A 81 2.60 -16.26 -1.36
C ALA A 81 1.92 -16.53 -0.01
N ILE A 82 1.22 -15.53 0.57
CA ILE A 82 0.43 -15.70 1.81
C ILE A 82 -0.69 -16.71 1.58
N PHE A 83 -1.41 -16.62 0.46
CA PHE A 83 -2.45 -17.58 0.11
C PHE A 83 -1.90 -19.01 -0.02
N ILE A 84 -0.79 -19.20 -0.75
CA ILE A 84 -0.14 -20.51 -0.92
C ILE A 84 0.33 -21.07 0.43
N SER A 85 0.84 -20.21 1.32
CA SER A 85 1.30 -20.63 2.65
C SER A 85 0.21 -21.30 3.50
N THR A 86 -1.07 -21.02 3.23
CA THR A 86 -2.22 -21.63 3.93
C THR A 86 -2.39 -23.12 3.62
N LEU A 87 -1.79 -23.61 2.53
CA LEU A 87 -1.76 -25.03 2.17
C LEU A 87 -0.82 -25.80 3.10
N PHE A 88 0.24 -25.16 3.59
CA PHE A 88 1.30 -25.78 4.40
C PHE A 88 1.15 -25.54 5.90
N LEU A 89 0.42 -24.49 6.30
CA LEU A 89 0.29 -24.06 7.70
C LEU A 89 -1.19 -24.03 8.12
N PRO A 90 -1.74 -25.17 8.59
CA PRO A 90 -3.16 -25.30 8.89
C PRO A 90 -3.60 -24.50 10.13
N GLU A 91 -2.72 -24.30 11.10
CA GLU A 91 -3.02 -23.61 12.37
C GLU A 91 -3.45 -22.15 12.18
N GLU A 92 -2.90 -21.47 11.16
CA GLU A 92 -3.19 -20.06 10.86
C GLU A 92 -4.03 -19.87 9.60
N ARG A 93 -4.51 -20.97 8.99
CA ARG A 93 -5.18 -20.96 7.68
C ARG A 93 -6.33 -19.97 7.61
N THR A 94 -7.21 -19.96 8.61
CA THR A 94 -8.41 -19.09 8.62
C THR A 94 -8.04 -17.61 8.60
N ALA A 95 -7.10 -17.19 9.45
CA ALA A 95 -6.67 -15.79 9.52
C ALA A 95 -5.97 -15.36 8.22
N ARG A 96 -5.11 -16.21 7.66
CA ARG A 96 -4.39 -15.92 6.41
C ARG A 96 -5.32 -15.88 5.19
N LEU A 97 -6.33 -16.75 5.12
CA LEU A 97 -7.35 -16.71 4.06
C LEU A 97 -8.21 -15.45 4.16
N GLN A 98 -8.61 -15.06 5.38
CA GLN A 98 -9.34 -13.82 5.61
C GLN A 98 -8.51 -12.59 5.21
N PHE A 99 -7.22 -12.58 5.55
CA PHE A 99 -6.29 -11.54 5.10
C PHE A 99 -6.17 -11.50 3.57
N ALA A 100 -5.98 -12.65 2.92
CA ALA A 100 -5.90 -12.74 1.47
C ALA A 100 -7.19 -12.26 0.78
N LEU A 101 -8.36 -12.62 1.33
CA LEU A 101 -9.66 -12.15 0.87
C LEU A 101 -9.77 -10.63 0.98
N GLY A 102 -9.38 -10.05 2.13
CA GLY A 102 -9.32 -8.61 2.31
C GLY A 102 -8.47 -7.91 1.26
N GLY A 103 -7.28 -8.44 0.98
CA GLY A 103 -6.41 -7.94 -0.07
C GLY A 103 -7.01 -8.03 -1.46
N ALA A 104 -7.70 -9.14 -1.78
CA ALA A 104 -8.39 -9.30 -3.06
C ALA A 104 -9.52 -8.27 -3.24
N ILE A 105 -10.29 -7.98 -2.18
CA ILE A 105 -11.31 -6.91 -2.20
C ILE A 105 -10.63 -5.55 -2.44
N GLY A 106 -9.54 -5.27 -1.73
CA GLY A 106 -8.78 -4.02 -1.90
C GLY A 106 -8.26 -3.86 -3.33
N LEU A 107 -7.75 -4.93 -3.93
CA LEU A 107 -7.29 -4.93 -5.31
C LEU A 107 -8.45 -4.65 -6.29
N GLY A 108 -9.61 -5.27 -6.08
CA GLY A 108 -10.81 -5.01 -6.87
C GLY A 108 -11.24 -3.55 -6.82
N VAL A 109 -11.20 -2.94 -5.63
CA VAL A 109 -11.49 -1.50 -5.45
C VAL A 109 -10.47 -0.63 -6.19
N LEU A 110 -9.17 -0.93 -6.08
CA LEU A 110 -8.13 -0.18 -6.78
C LEU A 110 -8.27 -0.25 -8.30
N VAL A 111 -8.50 -1.44 -8.84
CA VAL A 111 -8.71 -1.62 -10.29
C VAL A 111 -9.97 -0.89 -10.74
N GLY A 112 -11.07 -0.99 -10.00
CA GLY A 112 -12.32 -0.27 -10.30
C GLY A 112 -12.14 1.24 -10.28
N LEU A 113 -11.38 1.77 -9.32
CA LEU A 113 -11.06 3.19 -9.24
C LEU A 113 -10.12 3.63 -10.37
N ASP A 114 -9.07 2.87 -10.71
CA ASP A 114 -8.15 3.25 -11.79
C ASP A 114 -8.89 3.32 -13.14
N VAL A 115 -9.76 2.37 -13.45
CA VAL A 115 -10.54 2.36 -14.71
C VAL A 115 -11.44 3.59 -14.84
N VAL A 116 -12.05 4.06 -13.73
CA VAL A 116 -13.00 5.18 -13.77
C VAL A 116 -12.30 6.54 -13.65
N VAL A 117 -11.26 6.62 -12.82
CA VAL A 117 -10.66 7.89 -12.40
C VAL A 117 -9.45 8.26 -13.25
N ALA A 118 -8.69 7.30 -13.80
CA ALA A 118 -7.46 7.60 -14.52
C ALA A 118 -7.72 8.45 -15.77
N ASP A 119 -8.74 8.12 -16.56
CA ASP A 119 -9.07 8.85 -17.79
C ASP A 119 -9.55 10.28 -17.48
N ALA A 120 -10.38 10.45 -16.44
CA ALA A 120 -10.85 11.75 -16.00
C ALA A 120 -9.71 12.62 -15.45
N ALA A 121 -8.81 12.04 -14.66
CA ALA A 121 -7.66 12.75 -14.09
C ALA A 121 -6.67 13.19 -15.19
N ARG A 122 -6.38 12.31 -16.16
CA ARG A 122 -5.50 12.64 -17.28
C ARG A 122 -6.10 13.75 -18.16
N ALA A 123 -7.40 13.70 -18.44
CA ALA A 123 -8.09 14.74 -19.20
C ALA A 123 -8.03 16.12 -18.50
N TRP A 124 -8.19 16.15 -17.17
CA TRP A 124 -8.09 17.38 -16.39
C TRP A 124 -6.66 17.96 -16.36
N LEU A 125 -5.64 17.11 -16.27
CA LEU A 125 -4.23 17.52 -16.25
C LEU A 125 -3.72 18.05 -17.59
N VAL A 126 -4.29 17.58 -18.72
CA VAL A 126 -3.93 18.07 -20.07
C VAL A 126 -4.65 19.38 -20.41
N GLY A 127 -5.82 19.62 -19.82
CA GLY A 127 -6.63 20.81 -20.06
C GLY A 127 -6.24 22.06 -19.24
N ASN A 128 -5.30 21.92 -18.29
CA ASN A 128 -4.74 23.01 -17.48
C ASN A 128 -3.22 23.10 -17.67
#